data_AF-A0A240TXI8-F1
#
_entry.id   AF-A0A240TXI8-F1
#
_cell.length_a   1.000
_cell.length_b   1.000
_cell.length_c   1.000
_cell.angle_alpha   90.00
_cell.angle_beta   90.00
_cell.angle_gamma   90.00
#
_symmetry.space_group_name_H-M   'P 1'
#
loop_
_entity.id
_entity.type
_entity.pdbx_description
1 polymer ?
#
loop_
_entity_poly.entity_id
_entity_poly.type
_entity_poly.pdbx_seq_one_letter_code
_entity_poly.pdbx_strand_id
1 'polypeptide(L)' 'MARPNDAHPPQVLTDLVQQIVMESGNPEGFNAEAWLQEWLAAPLPALGNRRPWDVLQEPEGLALVQATLLQIQKGSFA' A
#
# COMPACT_ATOMS: atom_id res chain seq x y z
N MET A 1 18.72 -13.99 4.89
CA MET A 1 17.61 -13.17 5.40
C MET A 1 17.51 -11.97 4.48
N ALA A 2 16.57 -11.98 3.53
CA ALA A 2 16.42 -10.90 2.55
C ALA A 2 16.08 -9.60 3.31
N ARG A 3 16.77 -8.51 3.00
CA ARG A 3 16.42 -7.22 3.58
C ARG A 3 15.07 -6.81 2.98
N PRO A 4 14.12 -6.29 3.78
CA PRO A 4 12.82 -5.83 3.25
C PRO A 4 12.94 -4.71 2.20
N ASN A 5 14.14 -4.17 1.97
CA ASN A 5 14.44 -3.14 0.98
C ASN A 5 14.69 -3.67 -0.44
N ASP A 6 14.73 -5.00 -0.64
CA ASP A 6 14.90 -5.65 -1.97
C ASP A 6 13.58 -6.24 -2.51
N ALA A 7 12.49 -6.18 -1.71
CA ALA A 7 11.19 -6.71 -2.09
C ALA A 7 10.39 -5.63 -2.82
N HIS A 8 10.08 -5.88 -4.09
CA HIS A 8 9.20 -5.01 -4.86
C HIS A 8 7.75 -5.19 -4.40
N PRO A 9 6.97 -4.09 -4.27
CA PRO A 9 5.56 -4.19 -3.98
C PRO A 9 4.82 -5.09 -5.01
N PRO A 10 3.79 -5.84 -4.61
CA PRO A 10 2.96 -6.56 -5.55
C PRO A 10 2.40 -5.63 -6.63
N GLN A 11 2.55 -5.99 -7.90
CA GLN A 11 2.12 -5.14 -9.03
C GLN A 11 0.66 -4.72 -8.94
N VAL A 12 -0.22 -5.62 -8.49
CA VAL A 12 -1.65 -5.32 -8.29
C VAL A 12 -1.90 -4.16 -7.33
N LEU A 13 -1.04 -3.97 -6.32
CA LEU A 13 -1.14 -2.85 -5.39
C LEU A 13 -0.58 -1.57 -6.01
N THR A 14 0.51 -1.67 -6.78
CA THR A 14 1.06 -0.54 -7.52
C THR A 14 0.04 0.02 -8.52
N ASP A 15 -0.63 -0.86 -9.27
CA ASP A 15 -1.68 -0.50 -10.22
C ASP A 15 -2.88 0.15 -9.49
N LEU A 16 -3.26 -0.40 -8.33
CA LEU A 16 -4.33 0.17 -7.51
C LEU A 16 -3.98 1.59 -7.03
N VAL A 17 -2.77 1.82 -6.53
CA VAL A 17 -2.31 3.15 -6.10
C VAL A 17 -2.30 4.12 -7.27
N GLN A 18 -1.81 3.69 -8.43
CA GLN A 18 -1.82 4.50 -9.65
C GLN A 18 -3.24 4.91 -10.05
N GLN A 19 -4.20 3.98 -9.98
CA GLN A 19 -5.60 4.26 -10.25
C GLN A 19 -6.18 5.25 -9.24
N ILE A 20 -5.93 5.06 -7.94
CA ILE A 20 -6.37 5.97 -6.88
C ILE A 20 -5.89 7.39 -7.16
N VAL A 21 -4.62 7.58 -7.52
CA VAL A 21 -4.05 8.90 -7.79
C VAL A 21 -4.63 9.52 -9.07
N MET A 22 -4.79 8.72 -10.13
CA MET A 22 -5.42 9.16 -11.37
C MET A 22 -6.87 9.63 -11.14
N GLU A 23 -7.63 8.91 -10.31
CA GLU A 23 -9.00 9.30 -9.93
C GLU A 23 -9.04 10.52 -8.99
N SER A 24 -7.97 10.77 -8.23
CA SER A 24 -7.90 11.85 -7.25
C SER A 24 -7.35 13.17 -7.80
N GLY A 25 -6.78 13.19 -9.01
CA GLY A 25 -6.25 14.42 -9.61
C GLY A 25 -5.18 14.20 -10.68
N ASN A 26 -4.02 14.86 -10.55
CA ASN A 26 -2.93 14.79 -11.51
C ASN A 26 -1.85 13.77 -11.06
N PRO A 27 -1.64 12.67 -11.81
CA PRO A 27 -0.59 11.69 -11.50
C PRO A 27 0.82 12.11 -11.98
N GLU A 28 0.98 13.26 -12.63
CA GLU A 28 2.26 13.70 -13.17
C GLU A 28 3.36 13.79 -12.09
N GLY A 29 4.48 13.09 -12.32
CA GLY A 29 5.61 13.02 -11.39
C GLY A 29 5.41 12.12 -10.18
N PHE A 30 4.22 11.50 -10.01
CA PHE A 30 3.98 10.55 -8.94
C PHE A 30 4.54 9.16 -9.28
N ASN A 31 5.34 8.59 -8.38
CA ASN A 31 5.85 7.23 -8.50
C ASN A 31 5.11 6.30 -7.53
N ALA A 32 4.14 5.55 -8.05
CA ALA A 32 3.32 4.64 -7.26
C ALA A 32 4.14 3.53 -6.58
N GLU A 33 5.15 2.98 -7.26
CA GLU A 33 5.97 1.90 -6.69
C GLU A 33 6.79 2.41 -5.50
N ALA A 34 7.48 3.54 -5.66
CA ALA A 34 8.30 4.13 -4.59
C ALA A 34 7.44 4.55 -3.40
N TRP A 35 6.31 5.22 -3.66
CA TRP A 35 5.37 5.59 -2.60
C TRP A 35 4.83 4.37 -1.86
N LEU A 36 4.45 3.33 -2.61
CA LEU A 36 3.92 2.09 -2.02
C LEU A 36 4.99 1.35 -1.22
N GLN A 37 6.24 1.31 -1.69
CA GLN A 37 7.35 0.71 -0.96
C GLN A 37 7.56 1.36 0.42
N GLU A 38 7.52 2.69 0.47
CA GLU A 38 7.62 3.45 1.73
C GLU A 38 6.40 3.19 2.64
N TRP A 39 5.19 3.23 2.06
CA TRP A 39 3.95 3.00 2.80
C TRP A 39 3.89 1.58 3.38
N LEU A 40 4.33 0.56 2.63
CA LEU A 40 4.37 -0.83 3.10
C LEU A 40 5.37 -1.05 4.25
N ALA A 41 6.40 -0.21 4.36
CA ALA A 41 7.44 -0.29 5.39
C ALA A 41 7.06 0.40 6.70
N ALA A 42 6.07 1.31 6.68
CA ALA A 42 5.62 2.04 7.87
C ALA A 42 4.51 1.27 8.64
N PRO A 43 4.55 1.22 9.97
CA PRO A 43 3.46 0.63 10.76
C PRO A 43 2.19 1.49 10.67
N LEU A 44 1.04 0.84 10.50
CA LEU A 44 -0.25 1.52 10.36
C LEU A 44 -1.19 1.20 11.54
N PRO A 45 -1.80 2.21 12.19
CA PRO A 45 -2.80 1.98 13.24
C PRO A 45 -3.97 1.09 12.79
N ALA A 46 -4.44 1.27 11.56
CA ALA A 46 -5.53 0.49 10.96
C ALA A 46 -5.21 -1.01 10.81
N LEU A 47 -3.92 -1.39 10.83
CA LEU A 47 -3.46 -2.78 10.77
C LEU A 47 -2.99 -3.29 12.14
N GLY A 48 -3.38 -2.63 13.23
CA GLY A 48 -2.95 -2.95 14.58
C GLY A 48 -1.50 -2.58 14.86
N ASN A 49 -1.03 -1.45 14.30
CA ASN A 49 0.37 -0.99 14.34
C ASN A 49 1.37 -1.96 13.70
N ARG A 50 0.91 -2.82 12.79
CA ARG A 50 1.76 -3.68 11.98
C ARG A 50 2.13 -3.00 10.67
N ARG A 51 3.28 -3.36 10.11
CA ARG A 51 3.67 -2.92 8.77
C ARG A 51 2.85 -3.71 7.75
N PRO A 52 2.32 -3.08 6.69
CA PRO A 52 1.66 -3.80 5.61
C PRO A 52 2.53 -4.92 5.01
N TRP A 53 3.86 -4.76 4.97
CA TRP A 53 4.78 -5.83 4.55
C TRP A 53 4.63 -7.13 5.33
N ASP A 54 4.42 -7.03 6.65
CA ASP A 54 4.23 -8.20 7.51
C ASP A 54 2.85 -8.82 7.25
N VAL A 55 1.83 -7.97 7.04
CA VAL A 55 0.47 -8.41 6.72
C VAL A 55 0.41 -9.12 5.37
N LEU A 56 1.16 -8.68 4.36
CA LEU A 56 1.22 -9.32 3.04
C LEU A 56 1.75 -10.77 3.06
N GLN A 57 2.38 -11.21 4.14
CA GLN A 57 2.79 -12.61 4.31
C GLN A 57 1.63 -13.52 4.75
N GLU A 58 0.48 -12.96 5.12
CA GLU A 58 -0.71 -13.69 5.54
C GLU A 58 -1.58 -14.05 4.31
N PRO A 59 -2.33 -15.18 4.33
CA PRO A 59 -3.13 -15.63 3.19
C PRO A 59 -4.18 -14.61 2.73
N GLU A 60 -4.77 -13.84 3.66
CA GLU A 60 -5.75 -12.78 3.39
C GLU A 60 -5.12 -11.37 3.39
N GLY A 61 -3.81 -11.28 3.59
CA GLY A 61 -3.08 -10.03 3.80
C GLY A 61 -3.19 -9.06 2.62
N LEU A 62 -3.14 -9.58 1.41
CA LEU A 62 -3.28 -8.79 0.19
C LEU A 62 -4.65 -8.08 0.12
N ALA A 63 -5.73 -8.79 0.44
CA ALA A 63 -7.08 -8.23 0.42
C ALA A 63 -7.27 -7.16 1.49
N LEU A 64 -6.69 -7.38 2.69
CA LEU A 64 -6.71 -6.41 3.77
C LEU A 64 -5.98 -5.12 3.38
N VAL A 65 -4.79 -5.24 2.82
CA VAL A 65 -3.99 -4.09 2.35
C VAL A 65 -4.70 -3.32 1.23
N GLN A 66 -5.32 -4.00 0.26
CA GLN A 66 -6.14 -3.35 -0.77
C GLN A 66 -7.30 -2.54 -0.17
N ALA A 67 -8.03 -3.13 0.79
CA ALA A 67 -9.14 -2.45 1.46
C ALA A 67 -8.66 -1.19 2.21
N THR A 68 -7.50 -1.25 2.86
CA THR A 68 -6.90 -0.09 3.52
C THR A 68 -6.53 1.02 2.53
N LEU A 69 -5.95 0.70 1.37
CA LEU A 69 -5.65 1.68 0.33
C LEU A 69 -6.91 2.37 -0.22
N LEU A 70 -7.99 1.60 -0.45
CA LEU A 70 -9.28 2.15 -0.88
C LEU A 70 -9.95 3.04 0.20
N GLN A 71 -9.72 2.74 1.47
CA GLN A 71 -10.17 3.57 2.59
C GLN A 71 -9.41 4.92 2.64
N ILE A 72 -8.09 4.89 2.39
CA ILE A 72 -7.26 6.09 2.27
C ILE A 72 -7.80 7.05 1.21
N GLN A 73 -8.17 6.54 0.02
CA GLN A 73 -8.75 7.35 -1.06
C GLN A 73 -10.01 8.11 -0.62
N LYS A 74 -10.85 7.46 0.21
CA LYS A 74 -12.11 8.03 0.68
C LYS A 74 -11.93 8.97 1.88
N GLY A 75 -10.70 9.14 2.37
CA GLY A 75 -10.40 9.87 3.61
C GLY A 75 -11.03 9.24 4.85
N SER A 76 -11.40 7.95 4.77
CA SER A 76 -12.11 7.26 5.85
C SER A 76 -11.15 6.32 6.55
N PHE A 77 -10.69 6.72 7.72
CA PHE A 77 -10.04 5.83 8.68
C PHE A 77 -11.00 5.71 9.87
N ALA A 78 -11.50 4.50 10.13
CA ALA A 78 -12.31 4.20 11.30
C ALA A 78 -11.44 4.09 12.55
#